data_AF-A0A8T6PJE4-F1
#
_entry.id   AF-A0A8T6PJE4-F1
#
_cell.length_a   1.000
_cell.length_b   1.000
_cell.length_c   1.000
_cell.angle_alpha   90.00
_cell.angle_beta   90.00
_cell.angle_gamma   90.00
#
_symmetry.space_group_name_H-M   'P 1'
#
loop_
_entity.id
_entity.type
_entity.pdbx_description
1 polymer ?
#
loop_
_entity_poly.entity_id
_entity_poly.type
_entity_poly.pdbx_seq_one_letter_code
_entity_poly.pdbx_strand_id
1 'polypeptide(L)'
;MYRRFRHTPLHGGNGDDIARLDQALKRTGAQRLVVLGDLVHGYVGYNPPLIVEVAAWRQSYPKLPIHLIRGNHDRAVGDPPLEWNIQPQDGPMRGPLFVLQHEPVPPPRTGYALAGHLHPTVEQTGSKQRHTLPFFWFRKNMAVLPAFVSLVPHVVITPGPKDTVFAINDETVERT
;
A
#
# COMPACT_ATOMS: atom_id res chain seq x y z
N MET A 1 -6.16 -14.24 15.05
CA MET A 1 -7.29 -13.39 15.45
C MET A 1 -6.79 -11.95 15.39
N TYR A 2 -7.37 -11.08 14.58
CA TYR A 2 -6.90 -9.69 14.45
C TYR A 2 -7.87 -8.73 15.15
N ARG A 3 -7.35 -7.68 15.79
CA ARG A 3 -8.13 -6.59 16.36
C ARG A 3 -7.93 -5.34 15.51
N ARG A 4 -9.02 -4.78 15.00
CA ARG A 4 -9.02 -3.44 14.37
C ARG A 4 -8.97 -2.40 15.48
N PHE A 5 -7.92 -1.58 15.49
CA PHE A 5 -7.83 -0.42 16.36
C PHE A 5 -8.04 0.85 15.52
N ARG A 6 -8.83 1.79 16.03
CA ARG A 6 -8.89 3.17 15.53
C ARG A 6 -8.06 4.01 16.48
N HIS A 7 -6.76 4.15 16.21
CA HIS A 7 -5.93 5.15 16.89
C HIS A 7 -5.69 6.36 15.99
N THR A 8 -5.59 7.51 16.63
CA THR A 8 -5.44 8.85 16.06
C THR A 8 -4.10 8.98 15.31
N PRO A 9 -4.05 9.65 14.15
CA PRO A 9 -2.90 9.58 13.25
C PRO A 9 -1.66 10.32 13.79
N LEU A 10 -0.49 9.76 13.48
CA LEU A 10 0.76 10.52 13.41
C LEU A 10 0.81 11.20 12.03
N HIS A 11 1.29 12.44 11.99
CA HIS A 11 1.15 13.41 10.90
C HIS A 11 1.52 12.92 9.48
N GLY A 12 0.85 13.45 8.44
CA GLY A 12 1.22 13.34 7.02
C GLY A 12 0.04 13.63 6.08
N GLY A 13 0.14 14.66 5.23
CA GLY A 13 -0.90 15.02 4.25
C GLY A 13 -0.67 14.36 2.88
N ASN A 14 -1.63 14.48 1.96
CA ASN A 14 -1.54 13.91 0.60
C ASN A 14 -0.26 14.36 -0.16
N GLY A 15 0.18 15.60 0.04
CA GLY A 15 1.39 16.13 -0.62
C GLY A 15 2.69 15.46 -0.16
N ASP A 16 2.75 15.00 1.10
CA ASP A 16 3.91 14.30 1.63
C ASP A 16 4.04 12.89 1.00
N ASP A 17 2.90 12.24 0.72
CA ASP A 17 2.86 10.92 0.10
C ASP A 17 3.27 10.96 -1.38
N ILE A 18 2.86 12.00 -2.14
CA ILE A 18 3.30 12.18 -3.54
C ILE A 18 4.81 12.45 -3.61
N ALA A 19 5.35 13.29 -2.72
CA ALA A 19 6.79 13.55 -2.66
C ALA A 19 7.58 12.28 -2.31
N ARG A 20 7.11 11.46 -1.38
CA ARG A 20 7.71 10.14 -1.07
C ARG A 20 7.66 9.19 -2.26
N LEU A 21 6.55 9.16 -3.00
CA LEU A 21 6.43 8.32 -4.20
C LEU A 21 7.42 8.78 -5.29
N ASP A 22 7.52 10.08 -5.52
CA ASP A 22 8.48 10.67 -6.47
C ASP A 22 9.93 10.28 -6.13
N GLN A 23 10.33 10.40 -4.86
CA GLN A 23 11.66 9.98 -4.42
C GLN A 23 11.88 8.47 -4.61
N ALA A 24 10.88 7.64 -4.35
CA ALA A 24 10.99 6.19 -4.54
C ALA A 24 11.17 5.82 -6.03
N LEU A 25 10.43 6.47 -6.94
CA LEU A 25 10.58 6.28 -8.38
C LEU A 25 11.97 6.71 -8.87
N LYS A 26 12.45 7.88 -8.44
CA LYS A 26 13.79 8.37 -8.77
C LYS A 26 14.89 7.43 -8.28
N ARG A 27 14.80 6.97 -7.04
CA ARG A 27 15.80 6.07 -6.43
C ARG A 27 15.86 4.70 -7.11
N THR A 28 14.72 4.17 -7.50
CA THR A 28 14.62 2.80 -8.06
C THR A 28 14.78 2.75 -9.57
N GLY A 29 14.59 3.87 -10.27
CA GLY A 29 14.52 3.90 -11.74
C GLY A 29 13.38 3.03 -12.28
N ALA A 30 12.31 2.84 -11.50
CA ALA A 30 11.24 1.93 -11.84
C ALA A 30 10.58 2.32 -13.18
N GLN A 31 10.45 1.33 -14.07
CA GLN A 31 9.83 1.50 -15.38
C GLN A 31 8.32 1.24 -15.38
N ARG A 32 7.75 0.89 -14.23
CA ARG A 32 6.31 0.62 -14.04
C ARG A 32 5.96 0.75 -12.56
N LEU A 33 4.80 1.35 -12.28
CA LEU A 33 4.20 1.41 -10.97
C LEU A 33 2.93 0.55 -10.93
N VAL A 34 2.77 -0.25 -9.88
CA VAL A 34 1.53 -1.00 -9.62
C VAL A 34 1.04 -0.67 -8.22
N VAL A 35 -0.18 -0.16 -8.12
CA VAL A 35 -0.86 0.16 -6.86
C VAL A 35 -1.77 -1.01 -6.50
N LEU A 36 -1.59 -1.56 -5.28
CA LEU A 36 -2.35 -2.71 -4.77
C LEU A 36 -3.66 -2.29 -4.09
N GLY A 37 -4.41 -1.43 -4.78
CA GLY A 37 -5.70 -0.90 -4.37
C GLY A 37 -5.64 0.20 -3.32
N ASP A 38 -6.82 0.77 -3.09
CA ASP A 38 -7.08 1.92 -2.22
C ASP A 38 -6.16 3.11 -2.54
N LEU A 39 -6.17 3.51 -3.83
CA LEU A 39 -5.36 4.62 -4.34
C LEU A 39 -5.67 5.93 -3.60
N VAL A 40 -6.95 6.12 -3.26
CA VAL A 40 -7.42 7.22 -2.42
C VAL A 40 -8.20 6.67 -1.25
N HIS A 41 -7.83 7.09 -0.04
CA HIS A 41 -8.46 6.63 1.18
C HIS A 41 -9.37 7.71 1.77
N GLY A 42 -10.68 7.44 1.86
CA GLY A 42 -11.65 8.31 2.51
C GLY A 42 -12.98 8.43 1.77
N TYR A 43 -14.02 8.88 2.47
CA TYR A 43 -15.38 9.06 1.95
C TYR A 43 -15.51 10.14 0.86
N VAL A 44 -14.49 10.98 0.69
CA VAL A 44 -14.53 12.17 -0.17
C VAL A 44 -14.12 11.85 -1.62
N GLY A 45 -13.50 10.68 -1.88
CA GLY A 45 -13.07 10.28 -3.22
C GLY A 45 -12.09 11.28 -3.86
N TYR A 46 -12.14 11.40 -5.19
CA TYR A 46 -11.30 12.33 -5.96
C TYR A 46 -11.81 13.77 -5.82
N ASN A 47 -11.23 14.54 -4.90
CA ASN A 47 -11.54 15.96 -4.76
C ASN A 47 -10.68 16.84 -5.70
N PRO A 48 -11.15 18.04 -6.10
CA PRO A 48 -10.44 18.87 -7.08
C PRO A 48 -8.97 19.21 -6.73
N PRO A 49 -8.62 19.57 -5.48
CA PRO A 49 -7.21 19.79 -5.12
C PRO A 49 -6.32 18.57 -5.39
N LEU A 50 -6.75 17.37 -4.98
CA LEU A 50 -6.01 16.13 -5.22
C LEU A 50 -5.89 15.81 -6.71
N ILE A 51 -6.95 16.05 -7.48
CA ILE A 51 -6.96 15.85 -8.94
C ILE A 51 -5.85 16.68 -9.59
N VAL A 52 -5.79 17.98 -9.28
CA VAL A 52 -4.79 18.91 -9.81
C VAL A 52 -3.38 18.51 -9.37
N GLU A 53 -3.20 18.16 -8.10
CA GLU A 53 -1.90 17.81 -7.54
C GLU A 53 -1.30 16.55 -8.20
N VAL A 54 -2.09 15.48 -8.30
CA VAL A 54 -1.64 14.23 -8.94
C VAL A 54 -1.44 14.43 -10.45
N ALA A 55 -2.29 15.22 -11.11
CA ALA A 55 -2.12 15.55 -12.53
C ALA A 55 -0.79 16.30 -12.78
N ALA A 56 -0.44 17.27 -11.92
CA ALA A 56 0.82 17.99 -11.99
C ALA A 56 2.02 17.05 -11.79
N TRP A 57 1.97 16.17 -10.78
CA TRP A 57 3.01 15.16 -10.58
C TRP A 57 3.14 14.22 -11.79
N ARG A 58 2.01 13.79 -12.36
CA ARG A 58 1.95 12.85 -13.49
C ARG A 58 2.64 13.38 -14.74
N GLN A 59 2.70 14.70 -14.94
CA GLN A 59 3.42 15.36 -16.03
C GLN A 59 4.94 15.12 -15.97
N SER A 60 5.50 14.82 -14.79
CA SER A 60 6.92 14.45 -14.64
C SER A 60 7.22 13.04 -15.16
N TYR A 61 6.20 12.19 -15.31
CA TYR A 61 6.35 10.77 -15.65
C TYR A 61 5.49 10.33 -16.85
N PRO A 62 5.36 11.09 -17.95
CA PRO A 62 4.32 10.91 -18.97
C PRO A 62 4.26 9.48 -19.53
N LYS A 63 5.42 8.82 -19.65
CA LYS A 63 5.58 7.47 -20.22
C LYS A 63 5.56 6.34 -19.19
N LEU A 64 5.53 6.62 -17.89
CA LEU A 64 5.50 5.58 -16.85
C LEU A 64 4.14 4.87 -16.87
N PRO A 65 4.08 3.55 -17.13
CA PRO A 65 2.86 2.78 -16.96
C PRO A 65 2.51 2.69 -15.47
N ILE A 66 1.29 3.09 -15.14
CA ILE A 66 0.75 2.99 -13.78
C ILE A 66 -0.51 2.14 -13.84
N HIS A 67 -0.53 1.05 -13.08
CA HIS A 67 -1.68 0.17 -12.95
C HIS A 67 -2.26 0.24 -11.55
N LEU A 68 -3.59 0.28 -11.46
CA LEU A 68 -4.33 0.17 -10.21
C LEU A 68 -5.09 -1.15 -10.18
N ILE A 69 -4.76 -2.02 -9.24
CA ILE A 69 -5.59 -3.18 -8.93
C ILE A 69 -6.65 -2.72 -7.93
N ARG A 70 -7.90 -2.56 -8.36
CA ARG A 70 -8.92 -1.91 -7.56
C ARG A 70 -9.15 -2.63 -6.22
N GLY A 71 -9.04 -1.86 -5.14
CA GLY A 71 -9.44 -2.22 -3.79
C GLY A 71 -10.91 -1.91 -3.52
N ASN A 72 -11.34 -2.11 -2.28
CA ASN A 72 -12.74 -1.86 -1.93
C ASN A 72 -13.08 -0.36 -1.97
N HIS A 73 -12.13 0.54 -1.66
CA HIS A 73 -12.36 1.97 -1.76
C HIS A 73 -12.41 2.43 -3.22
N ASP A 74 -11.50 1.94 -4.08
CA ASP A 74 -11.49 2.28 -5.50
C ASP A 74 -12.81 1.87 -6.19
N ARG A 75 -13.33 0.68 -5.88
CA ARG A 75 -14.63 0.22 -6.40
C ARG A 75 -15.79 1.11 -5.94
N ALA A 76 -15.71 1.70 -4.76
CA ALA A 76 -16.76 2.56 -4.22
C ALA A 76 -16.73 3.97 -4.82
N VAL A 77 -15.54 4.51 -5.12
CA VAL A 77 -15.37 5.88 -5.65
C VAL A 77 -15.36 5.93 -7.18
N GLY A 78 -15.05 4.82 -7.85
CA GLY A 78 -14.94 4.73 -9.30
C GLY A 78 -13.51 4.89 -9.83
N ASP A 79 -13.40 4.89 -11.15
CA ASP A 79 -12.13 4.96 -11.86
C ASP A 79 -11.40 6.29 -11.60
N PRO A 80 -10.05 6.29 -11.57
CA PRO A 80 -9.26 7.50 -11.38
C PRO A 80 -9.50 8.52 -12.52
N PRO A 81 -9.33 9.83 -12.25
CA PRO A 81 -9.37 10.87 -13.27
C PRO A 81 -8.52 10.52 -14.50
N LEU A 82 -9.07 10.76 -15.69
CA LEU A 82 -8.42 10.39 -16.96
C LEU A 82 -7.03 11.04 -17.12
N GLU A 83 -6.89 12.28 -16.65
CA GLU A 83 -5.63 13.05 -16.65
C GLU A 83 -4.51 12.43 -15.81
N TRP A 84 -4.83 11.52 -14.88
CA TRP A 84 -3.82 10.77 -14.14
C TRP A 84 -3.20 9.64 -14.97
N ASN A 85 -3.82 9.23 -16.07
CA ASN A 85 -3.36 8.15 -16.95
C ASN A 85 -2.93 6.90 -16.15
N ILE A 86 -3.79 6.48 -15.23
CA ILE A 86 -3.67 5.27 -14.42
C ILE A 86 -4.64 4.24 -15.00
N GLN A 87 -4.20 3.01 -15.19
CA GLN A 87 -5.01 1.93 -15.75
C GLN A 87 -5.65 1.11 -14.62
N PRO A 88 -6.94 1.33 -14.29
CA PRO A 88 -7.63 0.51 -13.31
C PRO A 88 -7.95 -0.88 -13.88
N GLN A 89 -7.89 -1.90 -13.03
CA GLN A 89 -8.38 -3.24 -13.34
C GLN A 89 -9.02 -3.88 -12.12
N ASP A 90 -9.99 -4.75 -12.37
CA ASP A 90 -10.56 -5.62 -11.34
C ASP A 90 -9.80 -6.95 -11.29
N GLY A 91 -9.63 -7.47 -10.08
CA GLY A 91 -8.96 -8.74 -9.86
C GLY A 91 -7.44 -8.70 -9.98
N PRO A 92 -6.78 -9.86 -9.85
CA PRO A 92 -5.34 -9.94 -9.72
C PRO A 92 -4.59 -9.72 -11.04
N MET A 93 -3.48 -8.99 -11.00
CA MET A 93 -2.49 -9.00 -12.09
C MET A 93 -1.58 -10.20 -11.94
N ARG A 94 -1.49 -11.04 -12.97
CA ARG A 94 -0.62 -12.22 -12.96
C ARG A 94 0.68 -11.93 -13.72
N GLY A 95 1.79 -11.95 -12.99
CA GLY A 95 3.14 -11.98 -13.56
C GLY A 95 3.76 -13.38 -13.51
N PRO A 96 4.99 -13.54 -14.01
CA PRO A 96 5.69 -14.82 -14.01
C PRO A 96 5.94 -15.40 -12.61
N LEU A 97 6.22 -14.52 -11.63
CA LEU A 97 6.52 -14.90 -10.24
C LEU A 97 5.42 -14.49 -9.27
N PHE A 98 4.86 -13.29 -9.48
CA PHE A 98 3.95 -12.66 -8.53
C PHE A 98 2.52 -12.60 -9.04
N VAL A 99 1.59 -12.78 -8.11
CA VAL A 99 0.18 -12.44 -8.29
C VAL A 99 -0.07 -11.16 -7.50
N LEU A 100 -0.20 -10.03 -8.19
CA LEU A 100 -0.43 -8.73 -7.56
C LEU A 100 -1.94 -8.58 -7.34
N GLN A 101 -2.36 -8.24 -6.13
CA GLN A 101 -3.77 -8.14 -5.78
C GLN A 101 -4.00 -7.20 -4.60
N HIS A 102 -5.23 -6.77 -4.38
CA HIS A 102 -5.59 -5.97 -3.22
C HIS A 102 -5.78 -6.83 -1.98
N GLU A 103 -6.68 -7.82 -2.07
CA GLU A 103 -7.07 -8.67 -0.94
C GLU A 103 -5.96 -9.65 -0.54
N PRO A 104 -5.72 -9.90 0.76
CA PRO A 104 -4.67 -10.79 1.27
C PRO A 104 -5.10 -12.27 1.23
N VAL A 105 -5.45 -12.77 0.05
CA VAL A 105 -5.89 -14.15 -0.16
C VAL A 105 -4.85 -14.93 -0.97
N PRO A 106 -4.36 -16.09 -0.50
CA PRO A 106 -3.43 -16.88 -1.30
C PRO A 106 -3.99 -17.26 -2.68
N PRO A 107 -3.16 -17.30 -3.74
CA PRO A 107 -3.62 -17.68 -5.05
C PRO A 107 -4.10 -19.15 -5.05
N PRO A 108 -5.17 -19.49 -5.79
CA PRO A 108 -5.70 -20.87 -5.84
C PRO A 108 -4.82 -21.83 -6.67
N ARG A 109 -3.83 -21.30 -7.39
CA ARG A 109 -2.88 -22.03 -8.24
C ARG A 109 -1.45 -21.60 -7.90
N THR A 110 -0.48 -21.98 -8.73
CA THR A 110 0.92 -21.57 -8.63
C THR A 110 1.10 -20.05 -8.61
N GLY A 111 2.10 -19.58 -7.86
CA GLY A 111 2.49 -18.17 -7.76
C GLY A 111 2.61 -17.71 -6.31
N TYR A 112 3.20 -16.54 -6.12
CA TYR A 112 3.34 -15.89 -4.81
C TYR A 112 2.56 -14.57 -4.82
N ALA A 113 1.58 -14.40 -3.93
CA ALA A 113 0.78 -13.19 -3.93
C ALA A 113 1.50 -12.00 -3.26
N LEU A 114 1.37 -10.81 -3.82
CA LEU A 114 1.69 -9.55 -3.16
C LEU A 114 0.37 -8.79 -2.97
N ALA A 115 0.00 -8.53 -1.71
CA ALA A 115 -1.30 -7.98 -1.33
C ALA A 115 -1.19 -6.75 -0.42
N GLY A 116 -2.24 -5.92 -0.41
CA GLY A 116 -2.39 -4.76 0.47
C GLY A 116 -3.50 -4.98 1.50
N HIS A 117 -4.42 -4.01 1.60
CA HIS A 117 -5.68 -4.02 2.35
C HIS A 117 -5.61 -4.06 3.89
N LEU A 118 -4.72 -4.87 4.50
CA LEU A 118 -4.72 -5.04 5.96
C LEU A 118 -3.99 -3.93 6.70
N HIS A 119 -3.07 -3.23 6.05
CA HIS A 119 -2.18 -2.25 6.67
C HIS A 119 -1.55 -2.85 7.96
N PRO A 120 -0.78 -3.94 7.83
CA PRO A 120 -0.29 -4.72 8.95
C PRO A 120 0.63 -3.88 9.85
N THR A 121 0.35 -3.91 11.15
CA THR A 121 1.20 -3.29 12.17
C THR A 121 1.51 -4.24 13.32
N VAL A 122 2.75 -4.20 13.80
CA VAL A 122 3.22 -5.00 14.93
C VAL A 122 3.39 -4.09 16.14
N GLU A 123 3.04 -4.59 17.31
CA GLU A 123 3.28 -3.87 18.54
C GLU A 123 4.69 -4.19 19.04
N GLN A 124 5.50 -3.15 19.18
CA GLN A 124 6.80 -3.24 19.81
C GLN A 124 6.72 -2.64 21.22
N THR A 125 7.03 -3.45 22.23
CA THR A 125 7.08 -3.01 23.62
C THR A 125 8.50 -2.54 23.93
N GLY A 126 8.69 -1.22 24.02
CA GLY A 126 9.88 -0.62 24.60
C GLY A 126 9.81 -0.55 26.12
N SER A 127 10.90 -0.13 26.77
CA SER A 127 11.02 -0.07 28.23
C SER A 127 10.03 0.90 28.91
N LYS A 128 9.39 1.82 28.17
CA LYS A 128 8.42 2.79 28.71
C LYS A 128 7.20 3.10 27.82
N GLN A 129 7.17 2.65 26.56
CA GLN A 129 6.08 2.96 25.62
C GLN A 129 5.83 1.81 24.64
N ARG A 130 4.57 1.68 24.20
CA ARG A 130 4.12 0.71 23.19
C ARG A 130 4.00 1.45 21.86
N HIS A 131 4.80 1.06 20.89
CA HIS A 131 4.77 1.63 19.54
C HIS A 131 4.17 0.62 18.57
N THR A 132 3.45 1.13 17.57
CA THR A 132 2.82 0.31 16.53
C THR A 132 3.53 0.63 15.21
N LEU A 133 4.27 -0.34 14.68
CA LEU A 133 5.09 -0.15 13.49
C LEU A 133 4.47 -0.86 12.29
N PRO A 134 4.40 -0.20 11.12
CA PRO A 134 4.04 -0.89 9.88
C PRO A 134 5.10 -1.94 9.54
N PHE A 135 4.70 -3.05 8.92
CA PHE A 135 5.64 -4.11 8.58
C PHE A 135 5.31 -4.83 7.28
N PHE A 136 6.33 -5.39 6.61
CA PHE A 136 6.13 -6.36 5.55
C PHE A 136 5.91 -7.75 6.16
N TRP A 137 4.79 -8.38 5.81
CA TRP A 137 4.42 -9.69 6.34
C TRP A 137 4.57 -10.78 5.29
N PHE A 138 5.60 -11.61 5.38
CA PHE A 138 5.84 -12.72 4.47
C PHE A 138 5.30 -14.03 5.05
N ARG A 139 4.54 -14.74 4.23
CA ARG A 139 3.93 -16.04 4.53
C ARG A 139 4.33 -17.03 3.43
N LYS A 140 3.94 -18.30 3.58
CA LYS A 140 4.34 -19.37 2.64
C LYS A 140 4.09 -19.07 1.15
N ASN A 141 2.99 -18.41 0.81
CA ASN A 141 2.55 -18.20 -0.57
C ASN A 141 2.03 -16.78 -0.84
N MET A 142 2.31 -15.84 0.06
CA MET A 142 1.86 -14.47 -0.05
C MET A 142 2.68 -13.55 0.86
N ALA A 143 2.90 -12.31 0.43
CA ALA A 143 3.28 -11.22 1.32
C ALA A 143 2.17 -10.16 1.38
N VAL A 144 1.99 -9.56 2.56
CA VAL A 144 1.16 -8.37 2.77
C VAL A 144 2.06 -7.18 2.98
N LEU A 145 1.86 -6.15 2.16
CA LEU A 145 2.61 -4.92 2.16
C LEU A 145 2.00 -3.94 3.18
N PRO A 146 2.82 -3.15 3.89
CA PRO A 146 2.31 -2.06 4.70
C PRO A 146 1.68 -0.97 3.83
N ALA A 147 0.92 -0.09 4.47
CA ALA A 147 0.43 1.12 3.83
C ALA A 147 1.59 1.93 3.24
N PHE A 148 1.43 2.42 2.01
CA PHE A 148 2.32 3.48 1.52
C PHE A 148 1.92 4.84 2.10
N VAL A 149 0.62 5.10 2.07
CA VAL A 149 0.00 6.36 2.53
C VAL A 149 -0.04 6.45 4.05
N SER A 150 0.16 7.67 4.55
CA SER A 150 0.41 7.93 5.96
C SER A 150 -0.86 7.86 6.85
N LEU A 151 -2.05 7.98 6.25
CA LEU A 151 -3.34 8.10 6.96
C LEU A 151 -4.32 6.96 6.64
N VAL A 152 -4.04 5.77 7.15
CA VAL A 152 -4.94 4.60 6.98
C VAL A 152 -5.14 3.83 8.27
N PRO A 153 -6.35 3.28 8.50
CA PRO A 153 -6.59 2.34 9.57
C PRO A 153 -5.64 1.16 9.45
N HIS A 154 -5.08 0.71 10.57
CA HIS A 154 -4.20 -0.44 10.61
C HIS A 154 -4.81 -1.61 11.38
N VAL A 155 -4.25 -2.79 11.14
CA VAL A 155 -4.61 -4.00 11.85
C VAL A 155 -3.40 -4.49 12.64
N VAL A 156 -3.58 -4.66 13.95
CA VAL A 156 -2.57 -5.31 14.78
C VAL A 156 -2.60 -6.81 14.49
N ILE A 157 -1.48 -7.32 13.98
CA ILE A 157 -1.33 -8.71 13.57
C ILE A 157 -0.32 -9.39 14.49
N THR A 158 -0.69 -10.58 14.97
CA THR A 158 0.25 -11.52 15.60
C THR A 158 0.69 -12.52 14.52
N PRO A 159 1.94 -12.45 14.03
CA PRO A 159 2.43 -13.36 13.00
C PRO A 159 2.46 -14.81 13.51
N GLY A 160 2.26 -15.76 12.59
CA GLY A 160 2.44 -17.18 12.89
C GLY A 160 3.91 -17.57 13.03
N PRO A 161 4.21 -18.73 13.63
CA PRO A 161 5.59 -19.17 13.88
C PRO A 161 6.43 -19.45 12.61
N LYS A 162 5.80 -19.52 11.44
CA LYS A 162 6.46 -19.70 10.13
C LYS A 162 6.44 -18.45 9.28
N ASP A 163 5.84 -17.37 9.77
CA ASP A 163 5.80 -16.11 9.06
C ASP A 163 7.11 -15.36 9.29
N THR A 164 7.49 -14.50 8.35
CA THR A 164 8.62 -13.59 8.51
C THR A 164 8.10 -12.17 8.47
N VAL A 165 8.52 -11.36 9.43
CA VAL A 165 8.14 -9.96 9.55
C VAL A 165 9.36 -9.07 9.40
N PHE A 166 9.19 -8.02 8.61
CA PHE A 166 10.16 -6.93 8.51
C PHE A 166 9.48 -5.64 8.94
N ALA A 167 9.74 -5.19 10.16
CA ALA A 167 9.22 -3.94 10.68
C ALA A 167 9.94 -2.75 10.05
N ILE A 168 9.19 -1.69 9.76
CA ILE A 168 9.72 -0.42 9.26
C ILE A 168 9.82 0.54 10.44
N ASN A 169 11.05 0.90 10.79
CA ASN A 169 11.37 2.06 11.61
C ASN A 169 11.86 3.19 10.71
N ASP A 170 11.80 4.43 11.19
CA ASP A 170 12.05 5.69 10.46
C ASP A 170 12.90 5.58 9.18
N GLU A 171 14.09 4.98 9.26
CA GLU A 171 14.97 4.74 8.10
C GLU A 171 15.44 3.29 7.92
N THR A 172 15.01 2.35 8.79
CA THR A 172 15.51 0.97 8.83
C THR A 172 14.40 -0.06 8.64
N VAL A 173 14.79 -1.20 8.03
CA VAL A 173 13.93 -2.37 7.90
C VAL A 173 14.57 -3.50 8.69
N GLU A 174 13.91 -3.95 9.75
CA GLU A 174 14.45 -4.93 10.70
C GLU A 174 13.64 -6.22 10.70
N ARG A 175 14.32 -7.37 10.65
CA ARG A 175 13.67 -8.67 10.76
C ARG A 175 13.36 -8.97 12.22
N THR A 176 12.09 -9.20 12.53
CA THR A 176 11.61 -9.58 13.87
C THR A 176 11.31 -11.06 13.96
#